data_AF-A0A424P8W8-F1
#
_entry.id   AF-A0A424P8W8-F1
#
_cell.length_a   1.000
_cell.length_b   1.000
_cell.length_c   1.000
_cell.angle_alpha   90.00
_cell.angle_beta   90.00
_cell.angle_gamma   90.00
#
_symmetry.space_group_name_H-M   'P 1'
#
loop_
_entity.id
_entity.type
_entity.pdbx_description
1 polymer ?
#
loop_
_entity_poly.entity_id
_entity_poly.type
_entity_poly.pdbx_seq_one_letter_code
_entity_poly.pdbx_strand_id
1 'polypeptide(L)'
;AKEGITGHSNIINHYEKICEIVDGDVSAEVISTEFEGMVEEGKSLSKISNQIVVKIPMTKNGVRALKYFSNNNIKTNCTLIFSPGQALLAAKAGANYVSPFIGRLDDISSDGLSLISEIRQIFDNYDFKTEILSASIRHNMHIIDCAKIGSDVVTTPLSSIIGLLNHPLTESGLKKFLDDHKKGN
;
A
#
# COMPACT_ATOMS: atom_id res chain seq x y z
N ALA A 1 15.11 -5.90 1.62
CA ALA A 1 14.17 -5.58 2.71
C ALA A 1 14.95 -4.89 3.85
N LYS A 2 14.36 -3.90 4.55
CA LYS A 2 15.00 -3.23 5.70
C LYS A 2 15.42 -4.20 6.81
N GLU A 3 14.80 -5.37 6.86
CA GLU A 3 15.04 -6.45 7.84
C GLU A 3 16.25 -7.35 7.52
N GLY A 4 17.04 -7.07 6.48
CA GLY A 4 18.26 -7.85 6.19
C GLY A 4 18.04 -9.31 5.77
N ILE A 5 16.80 -9.70 5.46
CA ILE A 5 16.45 -11.06 5.03
C ILE A 5 16.99 -11.28 3.62
N THR A 6 17.82 -12.31 3.46
CA THR A 6 18.48 -12.67 2.20
C THR A 6 18.39 -14.18 1.97
N GLY A 7 18.43 -14.58 0.70
CA GLY A 7 18.28 -15.98 0.28
C GLY A 7 16.81 -16.35 0.00
N HIS A 8 16.61 -17.12 -1.06
CA HIS A 8 15.28 -17.44 -1.60
C HIS A 8 14.36 -18.09 -0.55
N SER A 9 14.83 -19.14 0.14
CA SER A 9 14.04 -19.83 1.17
C SER A 9 13.68 -18.93 2.35
N ASN A 10 14.61 -18.06 2.78
CA ASN A 10 14.35 -17.15 3.90
C ASN A 10 13.30 -16.10 3.54
N ILE A 11 13.31 -15.61 2.29
CA ILE A 11 12.31 -14.67 1.79
C ILE A 11 10.92 -15.33 1.74
N ILE A 12 10.83 -16.57 1.24
CA ILE A 12 9.56 -17.32 1.22
C ILE A 12 9.04 -17.53 2.64
N ASN A 13 9.88 -18.10 3.52
CA ASN A 13 9.51 -18.33 4.92
C ASN A 13 9.10 -17.04 5.65
N HIS A 14 9.66 -15.89 5.26
CA HIS A 14 9.26 -14.61 5.81
C HIS A 14 7.85 -14.21 5.39
N TYR A 15 7.51 -14.36 4.10
CA TYR A 15 6.14 -14.10 3.63
C TYR A 15 5.13 -15.06 4.25
N GLU A 16 5.45 -16.34 4.38
CA GLU A 16 4.60 -17.33 5.05
C GLU A 16 4.27 -16.89 6.48
N LYS A 17 5.30 -16.56 7.27
CA LYS A 17 5.11 -16.08 8.65
C LYS A 17 4.27 -14.81 8.73
N ILE A 18 4.43 -13.87 7.79
CA ILE A 18 3.57 -12.68 7.75
C ILE A 18 2.11 -13.10 7.50
N CYS A 19 1.87 -13.97 6.51
CA CYS A 19 0.53 -14.48 6.20
C CYS A 19 -0.09 -15.29 7.34
N GLU A 20 0.70 -15.91 8.22
CA GLU A 20 0.19 -16.59 9.42
C GLU A 20 -0.24 -15.60 10.52
N ILE A 21 0.33 -14.39 10.54
CA ILE A 21 0.09 -13.38 11.57
C ILE A 21 -1.05 -12.44 11.20
N VAL A 22 -1.28 -12.20 9.90
CA VAL A 22 -2.30 -11.28 9.40
C VAL A 22 -3.45 -12.04 8.74
N ASP A 23 -4.65 -11.46 8.78
CA ASP A 23 -5.83 -11.99 8.08
C ASP A 23 -6.01 -11.39 6.67
N GLY A 24 -5.26 -10.33 6.36
CA GLY A 24 -5.45 -9.50 5.17
C GLY A 24 -4.37 -9.67 4.10
N ASP A 25 -4.53 -8.92 3.01
CA ASP A 25 -3.66 -9.03 1.85
C ASP A 25 -2.19 -8.63 2.15
N VAL A 26 -1.25 -9.46 1.68
CA VAL A 26 0.21 -9.28 1.84
C VAL A 26 0.83 -9.03 0.47
N SER A 27 1.30 -7.81 0.23
CA SER A 27 1.97 -7.46 -1.03
C SER A 27 3.41 -8.00 -1.08
N ALA A 28 3.71 -8.86 -2.05
CA ALA A 28 5.05 -9.43 -2.30
C ALA A 28 5.56 -9.02 -3.69
N GLU A 29 6.78 -8.47 -3.75
CA GLU A 29 7.31 -7.82 -4.96
C GLU A 29 8.17 -8.75 -5.83
N VAL A 30 7.93 -8.68 -7.15
CA VAL A 30 8.79 -9.29 -8.18
C VAL A 30 10.05 -8.46 -8.36
N ILE A 31 11.15 -9.11 -8.73
CA ILE A 31 12.45 -8.47 -8.95
C ILE A 31 12.74 -8.30 -10.44
N SER A 32 12.27 -9.25 -11.28
CA SER A 32 12.48 -9.18 -12.72
C SER A 32 11.87 -7.93 -13.35
N THR A 33 12.56 -7.40 -14.37
CA THR A 33 12.09 -6.29 -15.21
C THR A 33 11.50 -6.78 -16.55
N GLU A 34 11.69 -8.05 -16.88
CA GLU A 34 11.19 -8.67 -18.10
C GLU A 34 9.84 -9.34 -17.86
N PHE A 35 8.99 -9.34 -18.89
CA PHE A 35 7.61 -9.83 -18.76
C PHE A 35 7.57 -11.30 -18.32
N GLU A 36 8.35 -12.16 -18.97
CA GLU A 36 8.39 -13.59 -18.69
C GLU A 36 8.86 -13.85 -17.25
N GLY A 37 9.92 -13.14 -16.81
CA GLY A 37 10.43 -13.26 -15.45
C GLY A 37 9.44 -12.77 -14.39
N MET A 38 8.76 -11.64 -14.62
CA MET A 38 7.71 -11.16 -13.71
C MET A 38 6.57 -12.18 -13.57
N VAL A 39 6.19 -12.84 -14.67
CA VAL A 39 5.15 -13.88 -14.66
C VAL A 39 5.59 -15.10 -13.87
N GLU A 40 6.82 -15.57 -14.05
CA GLU A 40 7.37 -16.73 -13.32
C GLU A 40 7.51 -16.45 -11.82
N GLU A 41 8.09 -15.31 -11.46
CA GLU A 41 8.26 -14.89 -10.08
C GLU A 41 6.91 -14.67 -9.40
N GLY A 42 5.99 -13.95 -10.04
CA GLY A 42 4.67 -13.67 -9.48
C GLY A 42 3.83 -14.92 -9.28
N LYS A 43 3.90 -15.91 -10.18
CA LYS A 43 3.27 -17.23 -9.99
C LYS A 43 3.86 -18.00 -8.82
N SER A 44 5.15 -17.85 -8.59
CA SER A 44 5.83 -18.52 -7.48
C SER A 44 5.42 -17.88 -6.15
N LEU A 45 5.36 -16.54 -6.11
CA LEU A 45 4.87 -15.81 -4.94
C LEU A 45 3.39 -16.11 -4.64
N SER A 46 2.52 -16.16 -5.64
CA SER A 46 1.09 -16.40 -5.42
C SER A 46 0.76 -17.81 -4.90
N LYS A 47 1.71 -18.75 -4.96
CA LYS A 47 1.56 -20.09 -4.38
C LYS A 47 1.83 -20.15 -2.88
N ILE A 48 2.46 -19.12 -2.31
CA ILE A 48 2.80 -19.08 -0.89
C ILE A 48 1.53 -19.05 -0.03
N SER A 49 0.56 -18.19 -0.39
CA SER A 49 -0.72 -18.06 0.31
C SER A 49 -1.74 -17.35 -0.58
N ASN A 50 -3.02 -17.63 -0.37
CA ASN A 50 -4.13 -16.90 -1.03
C ASN A 50 -4.19 -15.41 -0.64
N GLN A 51 -3.50 -15.02 0.43
CA GLN A 51 -3.37 -13.63 0.87
C GLN A 51 -2.33 -12.84 0.04
N ILE A 52 -1.51 -13.51 -0.76
CA ILE A 52 -0.45 -12.83 -1.53
C ILE A 52 -1.04 -12.00 -2.66
N VAL A 53 -0.63 -10.74 -2.68
CA VAL A 53 -0.87 -9.81 -3.78
C VAL A 53 0.46 -9.54 -4.47
N VAL A 54 0.59 -9.95 -5.73
CA VAL A 54 1.84 -9.81 -6.48
C VAL A 54 2.06 -8.34 -6.83
N LYS A 55 3.12 -7.75 -6.29
CA LYS A 55 3.46 -6.34 -6.49
C LYS A 55 4.30 -6.19 -7.75
N ILE A 56 3.79 -5.40 -8.70
CA ILE A 56 4.32 -5.25 -10.05
C ILE A 56 4.66 -3.77 -10.31
N PRO A 57 5.87 -3.42 -10.77
CA PRO A 57 6.21 -2.03 -11.04
C PRO A 57 5.50 -1.48 -12.28
N MET A 58 5.12 -0.20 -12.24
CA MET A 58 4.56 0.51 -13.39
C MET A 58 5.60 0.67 -14.52
N THR A 59 5.60 -0.28 -15.44
CA THR A 59 6.43 -0.30 -16.66
C THR A 59 5.66 -0.94 -17.81
N LYS A 60 6.17 -0.87 -19.05
CA LYS A 60 5.55 -1.55 -20.19
C LYS A 60 5.36 -3.06 -19.97
N ASN A 61 6.40 -3.73 -19.47
CA ASN A 61 6.32 -5.16 -19.13
C ASN A 61 5.44 -5.41 -17.91
N GLY A 62 5.48 -4.52 -16.92
CA GLY A 62 4.60 -4.58 -15.75
C GLY A 62 3.12 -4.52 -16.12
N VAL A 63 2.71 -3.60 -17.00
CA VAL A 63 1.33 -3.50 -17.48
C VAL A 63 0.89 -4.78 -18.21
N ARG A 64 1.77 -5.40 -19.01
CA ARG A 64 1.50 -6.71 -19.62
C ARG A 64 1.34 -7.79 -18.56
N ALA A 65 2.18 -7.80 -17.52
CA ALA A 65 2.12 -8.75 -16.41
C ALA A 65 0.83 -8.58 -15.59
N LEU A 66 0.40 -7.36 -15.29
CA LEU A 66 -0.89 -7.07 -14.64
C LEU A 66 -2.05 -7.72 -15.42
N LYS A 67 -2.08 -7.54 -16.74
CA LYS A 67 -3.12 -8.15 -17.58
C LYS A 67 -3.07 -9.66 -17.58
N TYR A 68 -1.87 -10.24 -17.59
CA TYR A 68 -1.68 -11.68 -17.46
C TYR A 68 -2.26 -12.19 -16.13
N PHE A 69 -1.86 -11.60 -15.00
CA PHE A 69 -2.30 -12.04 -13.67
C PHE A 69 -3.80 -11.86 -13.45
N SER A 70 -4.36 -10.74 -13.91
CA SER A 70 -5.80 -10.48 -13.87
C SER A 70 -6.60 -11.57 -14.61
N ASN A 71 -6.17 -11.95 -15.83
CA ASN A 71 -6.80 -13.03 -16.59
C ASN A 71 -6.65 -14.42 -15.94
N ASN A 72 -5.72 -14.58 -14.98
CA ASN A 72 -5.45 -15.83 -14.27
C ASN A 72 -5.90 -15.79 -12.80
N ASN A 73 -6.73 -14.80 -12.42
CA ASN A 73 -7.26 -14.63 -11.06
C ASN A 73 -6.18 -14.54 -9.97
N ILE A 74 -5.02 -13.97 -10.30
CA ILE A 74 -3.95 -13.70 -9.33
C ILE A 74 -4.00 -12.22 -8.96
N LYS A 75 -4.13 -11.92 -7.66
CA LYS A 75 -4.23 -10.55 -7.17
C LYS A 75 -2.94 -9.79 -7.44
N THR A 76 -3.05 -8.53 -7.86
CA THR A 76 -1.89 -7.68 -8.14
C THR A 76 -1.98 -6.28 -7.53
N ASN A 77 -0.81 -5.74 -7.18
CA ASN A 77 -0.62 -4.38 -6.71
C ASN A 77 0.38 -3.65 -7.62
N CYS A 78 -0.09 -2.69 -8.41
CA CYS A 78 0.80 -1.90 -9.24
C CYS A 78 1.51 -0.81 -8.44
N THR A 79 2.84 -0.87 -8.35
CA THR A 79 3.67 0.04 -7.56
C THR A 79 4.44 1.05 -8.41
N LEU A 80 5.08 2.04 -7.76
CA LEU A 80 5.82 3.12 -8.41
C LEU A 80 4.95 3.99 -9.32
N ILE A 81 3.73 4.31 -8.86
CA ILE A 81 2.83 5.23 -9.53
C ILE A 81 3.08 6.66 -9.03
N PHE A 82 3.25 7.58 -9.98
CA PHE A 82 3.55 8.99 -9.78
C PHE A 82 2.68 9.92 -10.65
N SER A 83 1.73 9.38 -11.41
CA SER A 83 0.77 10.17 -12.18
C SER A 83 -0.59 9.47 -12.34
N PRO A 84 -1.69 10.22 -12.59
CA PRO A 84 -3.01 9.62 -12.77
C PRO A 84 -3.08 8.75 -14.03
N GLY A 85 -2.35 9.12 -15.09
CA GLY A 85 -2.27 8.31 -16.31
C GLY A 85 -1.67 6.92 -16.07
N GLN A 86 -0.69 6.82 -15.18
CA GLN A 86 -0.15 5.52 -14.74
C GLN A 86 -1.19 4.70 -13.97
N ALA A 87 -1.90 5.32 -13.02
CA ALA A 87 -2.96 4.65 -12.27
C ALA A 87 -4.08 4.13 -13.19
N LEU A 88 -4.49 4.95 -14.16
CA LEU A 88 -5.49 4.59 -15.17
C LEU A 88 -5.06 3.38 -16.00
N LEU A 89 -3.80 3.32 -16.44
CA LEU A 89 -3.27 2.17 -17.18
C LEU A 89 -3.27 0.89 -16.33
N ALA A 90 -2.83 0.98 -15.07
CA ALA A 90 -2.83 -0.16 -14.16
C ALA A 90 -4.25 -0.69 -13.88
N ALA A 91 -5.21 0.20 -13.61
CA ALA A 91 -6.60 -0.16 -13.40
C ALA A 91 -7.21 -0.83 -14.65
N LYS A 92 -6.94 -0.28 -15.85
CA LYS A 92 -7.38 -0.91 -17.11
C LYS A 92 -6.72 -2.25 -17.41
N ALA A 93 -5.50 -2.48 -16.91
CA ALA A 93 -4.85 -3.77 -17.00
C ALA A 93 -5.42 -4.80 -16.00
N GLY A 94 -6.30 -4.38 -15.09
CA GLY A 94 -6.97 -5.25 -14.12
C GLY A 94 -6.21 -5.41 -12.81
N ALA A 95 -5.42 -4.41 -12.40
CA ALA A 95 -4.81 -4.39 -11.09
C ALA A 95 -5.87 -4.38 -9.98
N ASN A 96 -5.63 -5.10 -8.88
CA ASN A 96 -6.47 -5.02 -7.69
C ASN A 96 -6.17 -3.74 -6.90
N TYR A 97 -4.88 -3.40 -6.80
CA TYR A 97 -4.40 -2.20 -6.14
C TYR A 97 -3.54 -1.36 -7.07
N VAL A 98 -3.61 -0.05 -6.91
CA VAL A 98 -2.58 0.88 -7.37
C VAL A 98 -1.93 1.54 -6.17
N SER A 99 -0.60 1.66 -6.18
CA SER A 99 0.18 2.27 -5.11
C SER A 99 0.87 3.56 -5.57
N PRO A 100 0.21 4.73 -5.46
CA PRO A 100 0.84 6.04 -5.66
C PRO A 100 1.80 6.38 -4.52
N PHE A 101 3.00 6.89 -4.83
CA PHE A 101 4.05 7.15 -3.84
C PHE A 101 4.11 8.62 -3.45
N ILE A 102 3.18 9.06 -2.60
CA ILE A 102 2.96 10.48 -2.31
C ILE A 102 4.15 11.14 -1.62
N GLY A 103 4.73 10.50 -0.61
CA GLY A 103 5.87 11.09 0.10
C GLY A 103 7.16 11.17 -0.70
N ARG A 104 7.25 10.55 -1.89
CA ARG A 104 8.37 10.78 -2.80
C ARG A 104 8.11 11.97 -3.73
N LEU A 105 6.85 12.32 -3.96
CA LEU A 105 6.48 13.56 -4.65
C LEU A 105 6.75 14.76 -3.75
N ASP A 106 6.40 14.66 -2.46
CA ASP A 106 6.68 15.74 -1.51
C ASP A 106 8.19 16.02 -1.39
N ASP A 107 9.03 14.97 -1.41
CA ASP A 107 10.50 15.09 -1.39
C ASP A 107 11.06 15.91 -2.57
N ILE A 108 10.31 16.02 -3.69
CA ILE A 108 10.67 16.79 -4.88
C ILE A 108 9.79 18.05 -5.05
N SER A 109 9.16 18.51 -3.96
CA SER A 109 8.30 19.71 -3.94
C SER A 109 7.07 19.63 -4.84
N SER A 110 6.55 18.42 -5.05
CA SER A 110 5.27 18.17 -5.74
C SER A 110 4.24 17.71 -4.73
N ASP A 111 2.99 18.17 -4.87
CA ASP A 111 1.90 17.80 -3.96
C ASP A 111 1.44 16.35 -4.21
N GLY A 112 1.88 15.43 -3.33
CA GLY A 112 1.48 14.03 -3.39
C GLY A 112 -0.01 13.79 -3.12
N LEU A 113 -0.69 14.66 -2.36
CA LEU A 113 -2.12 14.51 -2.06
C LEU A 113 -3.00 14.89 -3.26
N SER A 114 -2.58 15.87 -4.07
CA SER A 114 -3.25 16.17 -5.35
C SER A 114 -3.33 14.93 -6.24
N LEU A 115 -2.27 14.12 -6.30
CA LEU A 115 -2.27 12.88 -7.06
C LEU A 115 -3.35 11.89 -6.58
N ILE A 116 -3.53 11.73 -5.27
CA ILE A 116 -4.57 10.84 -4.73
C ILE A 116 -5.95 11.37 -5.09
N SER A 117 -6.16 12.69 -4.98
CA SER A 117 -7.44 13.32 -5.32
C SER A 117 -7.79 13.12 -6.80
N GLU A 118 -6.83 13.31 -7.70
CA GLU A 118 -7.03 13.11 -9.14
C GLU A 118 -7.32 11.64 -9.48
N ILE A 119 -6.60 10.70 -8.87
CA ILE A 119 -6.84 9.26 -9.08
C ILE A 119 -8.23 8.89 -8.56
N ARG A 120 -8.62 9.34 -7.37
CA ARG A 120 -9.94 9.09 -6.78
C ARG A 120 -11.06 9.57 -7.72
N GLN A 121 -10.97 10.81 -8.18
CA GLN A 121 -11.94 11.37 -9.11
C GLN A 121 -12.03 10.54 -10.41
N ILE A 122 -10.90 10.14 -10.99
CA ILE A 122 -10.89 9.30 -12.19
C ILE A 122 -11.52 7.94 -11.88
N PHE A 123 -11.19 7.32 -10.76
CA PHE A 123 -11.68 6.00 -10.40
C PHE A 123 -13.19 5.99 -10.20
N ASP A 124 -13.73 7.02 -9.57
CA ASP A 124 -15.16 7.19 -9.36
C ASP A 124 -15.91 7.44 -10.66
N ASN A 125 -15.34 8.25 -11.57
CA ASN A 125 -15.95 8.55 -12.87
C ASN A 125 -16.16 7.31 -13.76
N TYR A 126 -15.31 6.29 -13.61
CA TYR A 126 -15.34 5.06 -14.43
C TYR A 126 -15.75 3.81 -13.65
N ASP A 127 -16.15 3.95 -12.38
CA ASP A 127 -16.47 2.85 -11.47
C ASP A 127 -15.40 1.74 -11.44
N PHE A 128 -14.13 2.15 -11.39
CA PHE A 128 -13.03 1.20 -11.27
C PHE A 128 -13.12 0.45 -9.95
N LYS A 129 -12.98 -0.88 -10.00
CA LYS A 129 -12.89 -1.75 -8.81
C LYS A 129 -11.47 -1.85 -8.24
N THR A 130 -10.50 -1.27 -8.93
CA THR A 130 -9.13 -1.15 -8.45
C THR A 130 -9.10 -0.21 -7.25
N GLU A 131 -8.51 -0.66 -6.15
CA GLU A 131 -8.40 0.10 -4.91
C GLU A 131 -7.15 1.00 -4.95
N ILE A 132 -7.31 2.23 -4.48
CA ILE A 132 -6.23 3.19 -4.29
C ILE A 132 -5.54 2.86 -2.96
N LEU A 133 -4.29 2.42 -3.04
CA LEU A 133 -3.43 2.14 -1.90
C LEU A 133 -2.40 3.27 -1.77
N SER A 134 -2.73 4.31 -1.02
CA SER A 134 -1.79 5.42 -0.77
C SER A 134 -0.52 4.90 -0.08
N ALA A 135 0.61 5.02 -0.77
CA ALA A 135 1.89 4.50 -0.34
C ALA A 135 2.93 5.61 -0.17
N SER A 136 4.10 5.27 0.38
CA SER A 136 5.13 6.23 0.76
C SER A 136 4.63 7.30 1.77
N ILE A 137 3.79 6.88 2.72
CA ILE A 137 3.35 7.70 3.86
C ILE A 137 4.56 8.13 4.71
N ARG A 138 4.64 9.42 5.06
CA ARG A 138 5.74 10.01 5.85
C ARG A 138 5.32 10.43 7.25
N HIS A 139 4.10 10.90 7.40
CA HIS A 139 3.60 11.43 8.66
C HIS A 139 2.08 11.23 8.80
N ASN A 140 1.59 11.42 10.01
CA ASN A 140 0.20 11.21 10.42
C ASN A 140 -0.79 11.95 9.50
N MET A 141 -0.46 13.18 9.09
CA MET A 141 -1.35 13.96 8.23
C MET A 141 -1.58 13.34 6.85
N HIS A 142 -0.62 12.60 6.27
CA HIS A 142 -0.89 11.86 5.03
C HIS A 142 -2.00 10.83 5.20
N ILE A 143 -2.04 10.15 6.35
CA ILE A 143 -3.06 9.15 6.64
C ILE A 143 -4.44 9.83 6.70
N ILE A 144 -4.53 10.92 7.47
CA ILE A 144 -5.76 11.68 7.64
C ILE A 144 -6.24 12.27 6.32
N ASP A 145 -5.36 12.88 5.54
CA ASP A 145 -5.75 13.54 4.29
C ASP A 145 -6.06 12.54 3.18
N CYS A 146 -5.37 11.39 3.10
CA CYS A 146 -5.78 10.29 2.24
C CYS A 146 -7.17 9.76 2.59
N ALA A 147 -7.49 9.64 3.89
CA ALA A 147 -8.81 9.21 4.34
C ALA A 147 -9.90 10.24 3.98
N LYS A 148 -9.63 11.54 4.11
CA LYS A 148 -10.57 12.61 3.70
C LYS A 148 -10.84 12.61 2.19
N ILE A 149 -9.81 12.34 1.38
CA ILE A 149 -9.94 12.26 -0.07
C ILE A 149 -10.77 11.03 -0.49
N GLY A 150 -10.72 9.94 0.29
CA GLY A 150 -11.38 8.68 -0.03
C GLY A 150 -10.46 7.65 -0.66
N SER A 151 -9.18 7.65 -0.29
CA SER A 151 -8.27 6.53 -0.60
C SER A 151 -8.79 5.25 0.07
N ASP A 152 -8.78 4.14 -0.65
CA ASP A 152 -9.35 2.87 -0.18
C ASP A 152 -8.46 2.22 0.89
N VAL A 153 -7.13 2.34 0.73
CA VAL A 153 -6.13 1.76 1.63
C VAL A 153 -4.96 2.74 1.84
N VAL A 154 -4.33 2.69 3.01
CA VAL A 154 -3.02 3.31 3.26
C VAL A 154 -2.01 2.24 3.68
N THR A 155 -0.79 2.27 3.14
CA THR A 155 0.34 1.51 3.69
C THR A 155 1.34 2.46 4.33
N THR A 156 1.64 2.22 5.60
CA THR A 156 2.40 3.18 6.42
C THR A 156 3.45 2.48 7.26
N PRO A 157 4.58 3.16 7.57
CA PRO A 157 5.45 2.74 8.66
C PRO A 157 4.68 2.69 9.99
N LEU A 158 5.16 1.86 10.92
CA LEU A 158 4.58 1.70 12.25
C LEU A 158 4.51 3.03 13.04
N SER A 159 5.51 3.89 12.88
CA SER A 159 5.59 5.18 13.58
C SER A 159 4.45 6.13 13.20
N SER A 160 4.08 6.23 11.92
CA SER A 160 3.04 7.18 11.49
C SER A 160 1.63 6.73 11.90
N ILE A 161 1.36 5.41 11.94
CA ILE A 161 0.06 4.91 12.43
C ILE A 161 -0.06 5.01 13.96
N ILE A 162 0.98 4.60 14.71
CA ILE A 162 0.99 4.74 16.18
C ILE A 162 0.91 6.22 16.57
N GLY A 163 1.52 7.11 15.77
CA GLY A 163 1.45 8.54 15.98
C GLY A 163 0.02 9.09 16.06
N LEU A 164 -0.97 8.45 15.43
CA LEU A 164 -2.39 8.86 15.50
C LEU A 164 -2.99 8.71 16.90
N LEU A 165 -2.43 7.88 17.77
CA LEU A 165 -2.88 7.71 19.16
C LEU A 165 -2.53 8.92 20.04
N ASN A 166 -1.62 9.78 19.59
CA ASN A 166 -1.04 10.84 20.42
C ASN A 166 -1.78 12.17 20.21
N HIS A 167 -2.31 12.74 21.29
CA HIS A 167 -2.84 14.10 21.31
C HIS A 167 -2.64 14.75 22.69
N PRO A 168 -2.08 15.98 22.79
CA PRO A 168 -1.78 16.61 24.09
C PRO A 168 -3.00 16.78 25.00
N LEU A 169 -4.17 17.02 24.41
CA LEU A 169 -5.42 17.11 25.18
C LEU A 169 -5.91 15.76 25.72
N THR A 170 -5.60 14.65 25.04
CA THR A 170 -5.92 13.31 25.55
C THR A 170 -5.05 13.00 26.77
N GLU A 171 -3.76 13.29 26.70
CA GLU A 171 -2.81 13.07 27.79
C GLU A 171 -3.15 13.93 29.02
N SER A 172 -3.31 15.24 28.81
CA SER A 172 -3.68 16.18 29.90
C SER A 172 -5.06 15.86 30.50
N GLY A 173 -6.02 15.45 29.68
CA GLY A 173 -7.34 15.01 30.14
C GLY A 173 -7.27 13.78 31.02
N LEU A 174 -6.54 12.74 30.59
CA LEU A 174 -6.34 11.52 31.37
C LEU A 174 -5.64 11.80 32.70
N LYS A 175 -4.61 12.64 32.69
CA LYS A 175 -3.92 13.08 33.91
C LYS A 175 -4.90 13.72 34.89
N LYS A 176 -5.75 14.64 34.41
CA LYS A 176 -6.75 15.30 35.24
C LYS A 176 -7.75 14.30 35.85
N PHE A 177 -8.25 13.34 35.06
CA PHE A 177 -9.15 12.29 35.58
C PHE A 177 -8.51 11.48 36.71
N LEU A 178 -7.23 11.11 36.57
CA LEU A 178 -6.50 10.36 37.59
C LEU A 178 -6.24 11.20 38.86
N ASP A 179 -5.94 12.49 38.71
CA ASP A 179 -5.72 13.40 39.84
C ASP A 179 -7.01 13.68 40.62
N ASP A 180 -8.14 13.84 39.92
CA ASP A 180 -9.45 14.05 40.55
C ASP A 180 -9.92 12.78 41.28
N HIS A 181 -9.70 11.59 40.71
CA HIS A 181 -10.02 10.32 41.37
C HIS A 181 -9.24 10.11 42.68
N LYS A 182 -7.96 10.50 42.73
CA LYS A 182 -7.12 10.42 43.93
C LYS A 182 -7.51 11.40 45.03
N LYS A 183 -8.24 12.48 44.70
CA LYS A 183 -8.75 13.44 45.69
C LYS A 183 -10.08 12.99 46.29
N GLY A 184 -10.87 12.23 45.52
CA GLY A 184 -12.21 11.81 45.88
C GLY A 184 -12.32 10.45 46.60
N ASN A 185 -11.23 9.69 46.69
CA ASN A 185 -11.12 8.40 47.38
C ASN A 185 -9.84 8.36 48.23
#